data_AF-A0A9J9BA35-F1
#
_entry.id   AF-A0A9J9BA35-F1
#
_cell.length_a   1.000
_cell.length_b   1.000
_cell.length_c   1.000
_cell.angle_alpha   90.00
_cell.angle_beta   90.00
_cell.angle_gamma   90.00
#
_symmetry.space_group_name_H-M   'P 1'
#
loop_
_entity.id
_entity.type
_entity.pdbx_description
1 polymer ?
#
loop_
_entity_poly.entity_id
_entity_poly.type
_entity_poly.pdbx_seq_one_letter_code
_entity_poly.pdbx_strand_id
1 'polypeptide(L)'
;MLETHPPPYSSDKYAIRNRSDLPTPVKYYNPAIQTEYKKIEKIAEQKLIDMAPADFKEDYAALVQHEGQDESEAFIIKAADVICAYLKTLEELSAGNQEFVLAKKRLDKILKDYHSEEVDYFMRAYVPSFSLSLDEITQEEHEL
;
A
#
# COMPACT_ATOMS: atom_id res chain seq x y z
N MET A 1 -1.10 -30.76 19.19
CA MET A 1 -0.31 -29.60 19.64
C MET A 1 -0.31 -28.60 18.50
N LEU A 2 -0.89 -27.43 18.73
CA LEU A 2 -0.99 -26.35 17.76
C LEU A 2 0.38 -25.67 17.67
N GLU A 3 1.09 -25.83 16.56
CA GLU A 3 2.23 -24.97 16.23
C GLU A 3 1.67 -23.64 15.72
N THR A 4 1.85 -22.61 16.55
CA THR A 4 1.57 -21.21 16.24
C THR A 4 2.82 -20.61 15.62
N HIS A 5 2.87 -20.56 14.29
CA HIS A 5 3.84 -19.73 13.58
C HIS A 5 3.18 -18.39 13.21
N PRO A 6 3.85 -17.25 13.46
CA PRO A 6 3.34 -15.94 13.06
C PRO A 6 3.30 -15.85 11.52
N PRO A 7 2.31 -15.16 10.92
CA PRO A 7 2.29 -14.99 9.48
C PRO A 7 3.44 -14.07 9.05
N PRO A 8 4.20 -14.41 7.98
CA PRO A 8 5.13 -13.45 7.39
C PRO A 8 4.29 -12.36 6.71
N TYR A 9 4.56 -11.11 7.07
CA TYR A 9 3.97 -9.92 6.49
C TYR A 9 3.91 -10.02 4.96
N SER A 10 2.71 -10.20 4.41
CA SER A 10 2.46 -10.16 2.96
C SER A 10 1.62 -8.93 2.68
N SER A 11 2.26 -7.94 2.07
CA SER A 11 1.89 -6.52 2.01
C SER A 11 0.82 -6.13 1.02
N ASP A 12 0.22 -7.10 0.37
CA ASP A 12 -0.63 -6.79 -0.75
C ASP A 12 -2.02 -7.32 -0.45
N LYS A 13 -2.89 -6.42 0.02
CA LYS A 13 -4.34 -6.60 -0.05
C LYS A 13 -5.06 -5.35 -0.57
N TYR A 14 -4.32 -4.35 -1.06
CA TYR A 14 -4.80 -2.97 -1.05
C TYR A 14 -4.58 -2.14 -2.30
N ALA A 15 -3.85 -2.63 -3.30
CA ALA A 15 -3.60 -1.85 -4.52
C ALA A 15 -4.92 -1.42 -5.20
N ILE A 16 -5.15 -0.10 -5.19
CA ILE A 16 -6.23 0.53 -5.94
C ILE A 16 -5.77 0.66 -7.38
N ARG A 17 -6.37 -0.20 -8.20
CA ARG A 17 -6.57 -0.11 -9.65
C ARG A 17 -5.80 1.03 -10.36
N ASN A 18 -4.50 0.83 -10.57
CA ASN A 18 -3.78 1.42 -11.69
C ASN A 18 -3.96 0.49 -12.89
N ARG A 19 -4.38 1.02 -14.04
CA ARG A 19 -4.89 0.25 -15.20
C ARG A 19 -3.87 -0.69 -15.89
N SER A 20 -2.66 -0.80 -15.34
CA SER A 20 -1.58 -1.72 -15.76
C SER A 20 -1.23 -2.77 -14.69
N ASP A 21 -1.85 -2.71 -13.51
CA ASP A 21 -1.51 -3.57 -12.37
C ASP A 21 -2.45 -4.77 -12.27
N LEU A 22 -1.91 -5.92 -11.91
CA LEU A 22 -2.70 -7.11 -11.68
C LEU A 22 -3.44 -6.94 -10.34
N PRO A 23 -4.75 -7.25 -10.22
CA PRO A 23 -5.42 -7.15 -8.94
C PRO A 23 -4.73 -8.05 -7.92
N THR A 24 -4.48 -7.50 -6.74
CA THR A 24 -3.81 -8.20 -5.65
C THR A 24 -4.33 -9.63 -5.38
N PRO A 25 -5.64 -9.91 -5.37
CA PRO A 25 -6.13 -11.29 -5.17
C PRO A 25 -5.66 -12.28 -6.24
N VAL A 26 -5.33 -11.80 -7.44
CA VAL A 26 -4.82 -12.63 -8.54
C VAL A 26 -3.32 -12.89 -8.37
N LYS A 27 -2.53 -11.86 -8.01
CA LYS A 27 -1.07 -11.99 -7.77
C LYS A 27 -0.73 -13.06 -6.73
N TYR A 28 -1.59 -13.22 -5.71
CA TYR A 28 -1.38 -14.10 -4.56
C TYR A 28 -2.31 -15.31 -4.51
N TYR A 29 -2.96 -15.64 -5.62
CA TYR A 29 -3.91 -16.76 -5.66
C TYR A 29 -3.26 -18.09 -5.25
N ASN A 30 -2.00 -18.32 -5.67
CA ASN A 30 -1.21 -19.46 -5.21
C ASN A 30 0.31 -19.15 -5.28
N PRO A 31 1.16 -19.95 -4.61
CA PRO A 31 2.60 -19.73 -4.58
C PRO A 31 3.28 -19.74 -5.95
N ALA A 32 2.74 -20.51 -6.91
CA ALA A 32 3.31 -20.58 -8.26
C ALA A 32 3.09 -19.27 -9.02
N ILE A 33 1.87 -18.72 -8.99
CA ILE A 33 1.56 -17.43 -9.60
C ILE A 33 2.37 -16.32 -8.95
N GLN A 34 2.47 -16.31 -7.62
CA GLN A 34 3.28 -15.32 -6.91
C GLN A 34 4.76 -15.37 -7.34
N THR A 35 5.31 -16.58 -7.48
CA THR A 35 6.71 -16.77 -7.89
C THR A 35 6.93 -16.29 -9.31
N GLU A 36 6.05 -16.66 -10.24
CA GLU A 36 6.14 -16.19 -11.64
C GLU A 36 5.94 -14.68 -11.75
N TYR A 37 5.05 -14.12 -10.94
CA TYR A 37 4.82 -12.68 -10.92
C TYR A 37 6.04 -11.90 -10.45
N LYS A 38 6.71 -12.35 -9.37
CA LYS A 38 7.99 -11.75 -8.91
C LYS A 38 9.08 -11.80 -9.98
N LYS A 39 9.13 -12.85 -10.79
CA LYS A 39 10.07 -12.90 -11.93
C LYS A 39 9.75 -11.83 -12.97
N ILE A 40 8.47 -11.61 -13.25
CA ILE A 40 8.02 -10.56 -14.19
C ILE A 40 8.38 -9.18 -13.64
N GLU A 41 8.17 -8.93 -12.34
CA GLU A 41 8.57 -7.67 -11.68
C GLU A 41 10.07 -7.44 -11.81
N LYS A 42 10.90 -8.44 -11.50
CA LYS A 42 12.37 -8.33 -11.63
C LYS A 42 12.82 -8.02 -13.07
N ILE A 43 12.16 -8.61 -14.07
CA ILE A 43 12.44 -8.31 -15.49
C ILE A 43 12.05 -6.87 -15.81
N ALA A 44 10.93 -6.39 -15.29
CA ALA A 44 10.47 -5.02 -15.50
C ALA A 44 11.42 -3.99 -14.84
N GLU A 45 11.85 -4.24 -13.60
CA GLU A 45 12.85 -3.45 -12.88
C GLU A 45 14.15 -3.35 -13.68
N GLN A 46 14.70 -4.50 -14.09
CA GLN A 46 15.94 -4.52 -14.85
C GLN A 46 15.82 -3.73 -16.16
N LYS A 47 14.68 -3.87 -16.85
CA LYS A 47 14.42 -3.12 -18.08
C LYS A 47 14.35 -1.62 -17.84
N LEU A 48 13.80 -1.16 -16.71
CA LEU A 48 13.77 0.26 -16.34
C LEU A 48 15.19 0.79 -16.09
N ILE A 49 16.01 0.02 -15.37
CA ILE A 49 17.42 0.37 -15.12
C ILE A 49 18.20 0.44 -16.43
N ASP A 50 17.93 -0.48 -17.36
CA ASP A 50 18.62 -0.50 -18.65
C ASP A 50 18.24 0.66 -19.58
N MET A 51 17.12 1.33 -19.33
CA MET A 51 16.73 2.56 -20.03
C MET A 51 17.47 3.79 -19.51
N ALA A 52 18.05 3.74 -18.30
CA ALA A 52 18.82 4.85 -17.76
C ALA A 52 20.17 5.00 -18.49
N PRO A 53 20.70 6.24 -18.63
CA PRO A 53 22.05 6.47 -19.12
C PRO A 53 23.08 5.73 -18.26
N ALA A 54 24.19 5.29 -18.87
CA ALA A 54 25.20 4.46 -18.22
C ALA A 54 25.67 5.04 -16.87
N ASP A 55 25.89 6.35 -16.82
CA ASP A 55 26.39 7.05 -15.63
C ASP A 55 25.41 7.06 -14.45
N PHE A 56 24.11 6.82 -14.69
CA PHE A 56 23.05 6.84 -13.67
C PHE A 56 22.44 5.47 -13.38
N LYS A 57 22.92 4.41 -14.04
CA LYS A 57 22.32 3.07 -13.87
C LYS A 57 22.38 2.60 -12.41
N GLU A 58 23.47 2.87 -11.71
CA GLU A 58 23.63 2.48 -10.31
C GLU A 58 22.68 3.27 -9.39
N ASP A 59 22.54 4.58 -9.62
CA ASP A 59 21.61 5.42 -8.85
C ASP A 59 20.16 4.97 -9.01
N TYR A 60 19.75 4.66 -10.26
CA TYR A 60 18.40 4.15 -10.51
C TYR A 60 18.21 2.72 -9.99
N ALA A 61 19.24 1.87 -10.06
CA ALA A 61 19.16 0.52 -9.52
C ALA A 61 18.87 0.55 -8.01
N ALA A 62 19.54 1.43 -7.26
CA ALA A 62 19.31 1.59 -5.82
C ALA A 62 17.88 2.06 -5.46
N LEU A 63 17.17 2.72 -6.38
CA LEU A 63 15.81 3.21 -6.17
C LEU A 63 14.73 2.24 -6.68
N VAL A 64 15.03 1.45 -7.72
CA VAL A 64 14.05 0.62 -8.42
C VAL A 64 14.11 -0.84 -7.97
N GLN A 65 15.29 -1.35 -7.61
CA GLN A 65 15.43 -2.74 -7.19
C GLN A 65 14.96 -2.90 -5.75
N HIS A 66 14.05 -3.83 -5.54
CA HIS A 66 13.57 -4.18 -4.20
C HIS A 66 14.59 -5.02 -3.40
N GLU A 67 15.60 -5.58 -4.07
CA GLU A 67 16.66 -6.39 -3.43
C GLU A 67 17.62 -5.48 -2.64
N GLY A 68 17.66 -5.65 -1.32
CA GLY A 68 18.56 -4.91 -0.43
C GLY A 68 17.94 -3.68 0.26
N GLN A 69 16.64 -3.46 0.07
CA GLN A 69 15.90 -2.44 0.81
C GLN A 69 15.86 -2.76 2.31
N ASP A 70 16.03 -1.74 3.15
CA ASP A 70 15.92 -1.88 4.60
C ASP A 70 14.50 -2.34 4.99
N GLU A 71 14.41 -3.29 5.92
CA GLU A 71 13.13 -3.88 6.31
C GLU A 71 12.18 -2.86 6.96
N SER A 72 12.73 -1.86 7.69
CA SER A 72 11.94 -0.81 8.32
C SER A 72 11.41 0.18 7.29
N GLU A 73 12.22 0.57 6.31
CA GLU A 73 11.78 1.40 5.19
C GLU A 73 10.72 0.68 4.34
N ALA A 74 10.97 -0.59 4.04
CA ALA A 74 10.02 -1.43 3.31
C ALA A 74 8.68 -1.52 4.06
N PHE A 75 8.70 -1.66 5.38
CA PHE A 75 7.49 -1.64 6.20
C PHE A 75 6.74 -0.31 6.09
N ILE A 76 7.43 0.83 6.24
CA ILE A 76 6.82 2.17 6.14
C ILE A 76 6.18 2.37 4.77
N ILE A 77 6.86 2.01 3.69
CA ILE A 77 6.35 2.15 2.32
C ILE A 77 5.10 1.29 2.13
N LYS A 78 5.11 0.06 2.63
CA LYS A 78 3.94 -0.84 2.57
C LYS A 78 2.77 -0.29 3.38
N ALA A 79 3.02 0.20 4.60
CA ALA A 79 2.01 0.83 5.42
C ALA A 79 1.40 2.06 4.73
N ALA A 80 2.22 2.89 4.08
CA ALA A 80 1.76 4.03 3.31
C ALA A 80 0.87 3.61 2.13
N ASP A 81 1.25 2.57 1.37
CA ASP A 81 0.41 2.04 0.28
C ASP A 81 -0.96 1.56 0.79
N VAL A 82 -0.96 0.83 1.93
CA VAL A 82 -2.18 0.39 2.62
C VAL A 82 -3.07 1.58 3.00
N ILE A 83 -2.48 2.64 3.58
CA ILE A 83 -3.20 3.84 4.01
C ILE A 83 -3.79 4.56 2.80
N CYS A 84 -3.01 4.78 1.72
CA CYS A 84 -3.48 5.40 0.49
C CYS A 84 -4.68 4.66 -0.09
N ALA A 85 -4.62 3.33 -0.11
CA ALA A 85 -5.74 2.52 -0.49
C ALA A 85 -6.95 2.70 0.42
N TYR A 86 -6.75 2.71 1.75
CA TYR A 86 -7.82 2.94 2.70
C TYR A 86 -8.52 4.27 2.48
N LEU A 87 -7.75 5.35 2.38
CA LEU A 87 -8.25 6.71 2.16
C LEU A 87 -9.10 6.80 0.89
N LYS A 88 -8.62 6.20 -0.20
CA LYS A 88 -9.38 6.19 -1.44
C LYS A 88 -10.68 5.38 -1.35
N THR A 89 -10.75 4.35 -0.50
CA THR A 89 -12.05 3.72 -0.22
C THR A 89 -13.01 4.65 0.54
N LEU A 90 -12.50 5.52 1.42
CA LEU A 90 -13.34 6.54 2.07
C LEU A 90 -13.87 7.54 1.05
N GLU A 91 -13.01 8.04 0.15
CA GLU A 91 -13.41 8.95 -0.93
C GLU A 91 -14.51 8.36 -1.81
N GLU A 92 -14.34 7.12 -2.27
CA GLU A 92 -15.31 6.43 -3.13
C GLU A 92 -16.65 6.20 -2.40
N LEU A 93 -16.61 5.84 -1.11
CA LEU A 93 -17.82 5.67 -0.31
C LEU A 93 -18.53 7.01 -0.06
N SER A 94 -17.78 8.09 0.18
CA SER A 94 -18.31 9.45 0.29
C SER A 94 -18.97 9.91 -1.01
N ALA A 95 -18.39 9.53 -2.16
CA ALA A 95 -18.97 9.74 -3.48
C ALA A 95 -20.17 8.81 -3.80
N GLY A 96 -20.58 7.95 -2.86
CA GLY A 96 -21.74 7.06 -3.00
C GLY A 96 -21.43 5.71 -3.66
N ASN A 97 -20.17 5.40 -3.97
CA ASN A 97 -19.78 4.16 -4.62
C ASN A 97 -19.67 2.99 -3.62
N GLN A 98 -20.75 2.24 -3.48
CA GLN A 98 -20.85 1.13 -2.53
C GLN A 98 -20.03 -0.13 -2.92
N GLU A 99 -19.43 -0.19 -4.11
CA GLU A 99 -18.53 -1.30 -4.49
C GLU A 99 -17.31 -1.41 -3.55
N PHE A 100 -16.95 -0.30 -2.89
CA PHE A 100 -15.78 -0.21 -2.02
C PHE A 100 -16.02 -0.64 -0.57
N VAL A 101 -17.26 -0.97 -0.16
CA VAL A 101 -17.57 -1.39 1.22
C VAL A 101 -16.75 -2.63 1.63
N LEU A 102 -16.66 -3.63 0.75
CA LEU A 102 -15.90 -4.84 1.02
C LEU A 102 -14.38 -4.59 1.02
N ALA A 103 -13.91 -3.69 0.17
CA ALA A 103 -12.50 -3.29 0.14
C ALA A 103 -12.13 -2.58 1.43
N LYS A 104 -12.93 -1.59 1.88
CA LYS A 104 -12.73 -0.90 3.16
C LYS A 104 -12.67 -1.88 4.34
N LYS A 105 -13.63 -2.82 4.43
CA LYS A 105 -13.66 -3.80 5.54
C LYS A 105 -12.42 -4.70 5.55
N ARG A 106 -11.84 -5.00 4.40
CA ARG A 106 -10.55 -5.69 4.32
C ARG A 106 -9.45 -4.75 4.79
N LEU A 107 -9.43 -3.52 4.30
CA LEU A 107 -8.52 -2.43 4.69
C LEU A 107 -8.44 -2.18 6.20
N ASP A 108 -9.59 -2.19 6.86
CA ASP A 108 -9.67 -2.07 8.31
C ASP A 108 -8.97 -3.23 9.04
N LYS A 109 -8.86 -4.41 8.43
CA LYS A 109 -8.23 -5.58 9.07
C LYS A 109 -6.73 -5.53 8.97
N ILE A 110 -6.15 -5.32 7.79
CA ILE A 110 -4.68 -5.33 7.70
C ILE A 110 -4.08 -4.03 8.23
N LEU A 111 -4.81 -2.90 8.28
CA LEU A 111 -4.35 -1.74 9.06
C LEU A 111 -4.20 -2.07 10.56
N LYS A 112 -5.02 -2.97 11.11
CA LYS A 112 -4.83 -3.50 12.48
C LYS A 112 -3.71 -4.54 12.59
N ASP A 113 -3.18 -5.01 11.49
CA ASP A 113 -1.99 -5.88 11.51
C ASP A 113 -0.71 -5.04 11.31
N TYR A 114 -0.83 -3.85 10.69
CA TYR A 114 0.26 -2.89 10.41
C TYR A 114 0.39 -1.85 11.52
N HIS A 115 0.51 -2.29 12.76
CA HIS A 115 0.68 -1.36 13.89
C HIS A 115 2.11 -0.84 14.00
N SER A 116 2.24 0.48 14.01
CA SER A 116 3.43 1.21 14.44
C SER A 116 2.99 2.56 15.02
N GLU A 117 3.87 3.23 15.78
CA GLU A 117 3.55 4.53 16.38
C GLU A 117 3.17 5.56 15.31
N GLU A 118 3.89 5.56 14.18
CA GLU A 118 3.69 6.47 13.06
C GLU A 118 2.38 6.19 12.33
N VAL A 119 2.06 4.91 12.09
CA VAL A 119 0.80 4.51 11.45
C VAL A 119 -0.38 4.86 12.35
N ASP A 120 -0.32 4.49 13.63
CA ASP A 120 -1.40 4.77 14.59
C ASP A 120 -1.61 6.28 14.78
N TYR A 121 -0.51 7.05 14.81
CA TYR A 121 -0.59 8.51 14.84
C TYR A 121 -1.26 9.05 13.58
N PHE A 122 -0.85 8.62 12.39
CA PHE A 122 -1.42 9.09 11.13
C PHE A 122 -2.92 8.78 11.04
N MET A 123 -3.30 7.54 11.38
CA MET A 123 -4.69 7.08 11.38
C MET A 123 -5.57 7.85 12.37
N ARG A 124 -5.01 8.31 13.49
CA ARG A 124 -5.76 9.10 14.48
C ARG A 124 -5.81 10.59 14.13
N ALA A 125 -4.72 11.14 13.63
CA ALA A 125 -4.55 12.58 13.43
C ALA A 125 -5.13 13.08 12.11
N TYR A 126 -4.98 12.33 11.01
CA TYR A 126 -5.28 12.84 9.66
C TYR A 126 -6.49 12.16 9.01
N VAL A 127 -6.68 10.86 9.25
CA VAL A 127 -7.74 10.09 8.56
C VAL A 127 -9.17 10.58 8.86
N PRO A 128 -9.53 11.05 10.08
CA PRO A 128 -10.88 11.59 10.32
C PRO A 128 -11.26 12.71 9.35
N SER A 129 -10.31 13.57 8.99
CA SER A 129 -10.52 14.70 8.07
C SER A 129 -10.90 14.27 6.64
N PHE A 130 -10.60 13.04 6.23
CA PHE A 130 -11.00 12.52 4.91
C PHE A 130 -12.49 12.16 4.81
N SER A 131 -13.20 12.17 5.94
CA SER A 131 -14.66 12.01 5.97
C SER A 131 -15.40 13.34 6.06
N LEU A 132 -14.67 14.45 6.18
CA LEU A 132 -15.21 15.80 6.27
C LEU A 132 -15.34 16.44 4.89
N SER A 133 -16.34 17.30 4.73
CA SER A 133 -16.46 18.23 3.61
C SER A 133 -15.47 19.39 3.75
N LEU A 134 -15.24 20.12 2.65
CA LEU A 134 -14.38 21.32 2.66
C LEU A 134 -14.84 22.37 3.67
N ASP A 135 -16.16 22.51 3.85
CA ASP A 135 -16.74 23.45 4.81
C ASP A 135 -16.50 22.98 6.26
N GLU A 136 -16.51 21.67 6.52
CA GLU A 136 -16.22 21.11 7.84
C GLU A 136 -14.73 21.23 8.21
N ILE A 137 -13.83 21.05 7.24
CA ILE A 137 -12.37 21.21 7.43
C ILE A 137 -12.01 22.66 7.80
N THR A 138 -12.65 23.63 7.16
CA THR A 138 -12.34 25.06 7.37
C THR A 138 -12.93 25.63 8.67
N GLN A 139 -13.86 24.93 9.32
CA GLN A 139 -14.43 25.34 10.61
C GLN A 139 -13.57 24.92 11.81
N GLU A 140 -12.85 23.80 11.73
CA GLU A 140 -11.98 23.32 12.82
C GLU A 140 -10.74 24.22 13.04
N GLU A 141 -10.26 24.95 12.01
CA GLU A 141 -9.14 25.90 12.16
C GLU A 141 -9.46 27.11 13.06
N HIS A 142 -10.73 27.36 13.37
CA HIS A 142 -11.17 28.50 14.17
C HIS A 142 -11.36 28.20 15.67
N GLU A 143 -11.14 26.96 16.12
CA GLU A 143 -11.35 26.55 17.53
C GLU A 143 -10.07 26.16 18.30
N LEU A 144 -8.88 26.51 17.80
CA LEU A 144 -7.59 26.34 18.52
C LEU A 144 -6.98 27.67 19.00
#